data_AF-A0A423LM43-F1
#
_entry.id   AF-A0A423LM43-F1
#
_cell.length_a   1.000
_cell.length_b   1.000
_cell.length_c   1.000
_cell.angle_alpha   90.00
_cell.angle_beta   90.00
_cell.angle_gamma   90.00
#
_symmetry.space_group_name_H-M   'P 1'
#
loop_
_entity.id
_entity.type
_entity.pdbx_description
1 polymer ?
#
loop_
_entity_poly.entity_id
_entity_poly.type
_entity_poly.pdbx_seq_one_letter_code
_entity_poly.pdbx_strand_id
1 'polypeptide(L)'
;MSYHDIEQIIGPSAVMPGVEIDLQEAIRMTRARFPDRSFCVVNEWVWLDLDAPELVVQELALEGKKPAMLLMLNVVFNSSTECSSALWRRSSPLVDFSDGMFFETQNKVYVLINHGRRKTMSLSAVVRAL
;
A
#
# COMPACT_ATOMS: atom_id res chain seq x y z
N MET A 1 -5.50 2.91 -14.63
CA MET A 1 -5.39 1.71 -15.47
C MET A 1 -6.68 0.94 -15.40
N SER A 2 -7.01 0.11 -16.41
CA SER A 2 -8.21 -0.72 -16.33
C SER A 2 -8.00 -1.90 -15.36
N TYR A 3 -9.09 -2.47 -14.84
CA TYR A 3 -9.05 -3.65 -14.00
C TYR A 3 -8.35 -4.84 -14.68
N HIS A 4 -8.46 -4.90 -16.02
CA HIS A 4 -7.84 -5.94 -16.85
C HIS A 4 -6.30 -5.79 -16.90
N ASP A 5 -5.79 -4.56 -16.96
CA ASP A 5 -4.34 -4.29 -16.95
C ASP A 5 -3.72 -4.74 -15.61
N ILE A 6 -4.43 -4.50 -14.50
CA ILE A 6 -3.98 -4.93 -13.17
C ILE A 6 -3.96 -6.46 -13.08
N GLU A 7 -4.97 -7.16 -13.61
CA GLU A 7 -4.98 -8.63 -13.64
C GLU A 7 -3.87 -9.23 -14.49
N GLN A 8 -3.45 -8.57 -15.57
CA GLN A 8 -2.29 -9.04 -16.34
C GLN A 8 -0.98 -8.92 -15.54
N ILE A 9 -0.89 -7.93 -14.64
CA ILE A 9 0.31 -7.68 -13.83
C ILE A 9 0.36 -8.61 -12.62
N ILE A 10 -0.71 -8.69 -11.85
CA ILE A 10 -0.73 -9.43 -10.59
C ILE A 10 -1.46 -10.77 -10.69
N GLY A 11 -2.14 -11.09 -11.78
CA GLY A 11 -3.03 -12.24 -11.89
C GLY A 11 -4.36 -12.05 -11.13
N PRO A 12 -5.14 -13.14 -10.93
CA PRO A 12 -6.40 -13.09 -10.20
C PRO A 12 -6.24 -12.49 -8.81
N SER A 13 -7.16 -11.60 -8.44
CA SER A 13 -7.18 -10.92 -7.14
C SER A 13 -8.59 -10.43 -6.81
N ALA A 14 -8.89 -10.35 -5.50
CA ALA A 14 -10.18 -9.88 -5.02
C ALA A 14 -10.21 -8.34 -4.98
N VAL A 15 -11.40 -7.76 -5.18
CA VAL A 15 -11.62 -6.32 -4.90
C VAL A 15 -11.48 -6.10 -3.39
N MET A 16 -10.77 -5.06 -3.00
CA MET A 16 -10.71 -4.60 -1.62
C MET A 16 -11.40 -3.23 -1.53
N PRO A 17 -12.52 -3.14 -0.77
CA PRO A 17 -13.15 -1.85 -0.51
C PRO A 17 -12.14 -0.88 0.10
N GLY A 18 -12.14 0.35 -0.39
CA GLY A 18 -11.30 1.45 0.09
C GLY A 18 -12.17 2.67 0.38
N VAL A 19 -11.53 3.82 0.53
CA VAL A 19 -12.22 5.09 0.82
C VAL A 19 -12.30 5.94 -0.44
N GLU A 20 -13.51 6.33 -0.83
CA GLU A 20 -13.74 7.23 -1.96
C GLU A 20 -13.68 8.69 -1.49
N ILE A 21 -12.49 9.28 -1.55
CA ILE A 21 -12.24 10.69 -1.27
C ILE A 21 -11.35 11.28 -2.36
N ASP A 22 -11.45 12.59 -2.56
CA ASP A 22 -10.57 13.29 -3.49
C ASP A 22 -9.15 13.50 -2.93
N LEU A 23 -8.24 13.89 -3.82
CA LEU A 23 -6.83 14.08 -3.48
C LEU A 23 -6.61 15.17 -2.40
N GLN A 24 -7.36 16.27 -2.46
CA GLN A 24 -7.16 17.38 -1.54
C GLN A 24 -7.67 17.02 -0.14
N GLU A 25 -8.78 16.29 -0.06
CA GLU A 25 -9.29 15.71 1.17
C GLU A 25 -8.26 14.76 1.79
N ALA A 26 -7.74 13.81 1.00
CA ALA A 26 -6.74 12.86 1.46
C ALA A 26 -5.48 13.57 2.00
N ILE A 27 -4.97 14.58 1.29
CA ILE A 27 -3.81 15.38 1.73
C ILE A 27 -4.12 16.08 3.06
N ARG A 28 -5.29 16.73 3.17
CA ARG A 28 -5.67 17.48 4.36
C ARG A 28 -5.81 16.57 5.59
N MET A 29 -6.54 15.47 5.46
CA MET A 29 -6.72 14.49 6.54
C MET A 29 -5.38 13.91 7.00
N THR A 30 -4.50 13.57 6.06
CA THR A 30 -3.20 12.98 6.37
C THR A 30 -2.28 13.96 7.09
N ARG A 31 -2.21 15.22 6.64
CA ARG A 31 -1.43 16.27 7.31
C ARG A 31 -1.94 16.56 8.72
N ALA A 32 -3.25 16.50 8.94
CA ALA A 32 -3.83 16.66 10.28
C ALA A 32 -3.50 15.47 11.19
N ARG A 33 -3.56 14.24 10.68
CA ARG A 33 -3.37 13.01 11.45
C ARG A 33 -1.91 12.65 11.73
N PHE A 34 -1.02 12.97 10.78
CA PHE A 34 0.39 12.60 10.78
C PHE A 34 1.29 13.80 10.36
N PRO A 35 1.31 14.90 11.15
CA PRO A 35 1.92 16.16 10.74
C PRO A 35 3.41 16.05 10.36
N ASP A 36 4.16 15.16 11.02
CA ASP A 36 5.61 15.03 10.82
C ASP A 36 6.01 13.83 9.95
N ARG A 37 5.03 13.11 9.37
CA ARG A 37 5.31 11.90 8.58
C ARG A 37 5.26 12.19 7.09
N SER A 38 6.23 11.64 6.37
CA SER A 38 6.12 11.57 4.91
C SER A 38 4.97 10.66 4.50
N PHE A 39 4.27 11.03 3.44
CA PHE A 39 3.16 10.24 2.91
C PHE A 39 3.04 10.27 1.39
N CYS A 40 2.40 9.26 0.85
CA CYS A 40 1.96 9.22 -0.54
C CYS A 40 0.45 9.00 -0.60
N VAL A 41 -0.23 9.62 -1.57
CA VAL A 41 -1.62 9.27 -1.91
C VAL A 41 -1.59 8.35 -3.12
N VAL A 42 -2.24 7.19 -2.99
CA VAL A 42 -2.19 6.10 -3.95
C VAL A 42 -3.59 5.80 -4.44
N ASN A 43 -3.81 5.98 -5.75
CA ASN A 43 -5.11 5.81 -6.41
C ASN A 43 -5.35 4.39 -6.90
N GLU A 44 -4.27 3.71 -7.30
CA GLU A 44 -4.33 2.32 -7.75
C GLU A 44 -3.31 1.52 -6.95
N TRP A 45 -3.83 0.60 -6.16
CA TRP A 45 -3.05 -0.11 -5.15
C TRP A 45 -3.51 -1.55 -5.01
N VAL A 46 -2.55 -2.40 -4.62
CA VAL A 46 -2.78 -3.81 -4.35
C VAL A 46 -2.24 -4.12 -2.96
N TRP A 47 -3.12 -4.58 -2.09
CA TRP A 47 -2.77 -5.20 -0.81
C TRP A 47 -2.24 -6.61 -1.06
N LEU A 48 -0.98 -6.86 -0.67
CA LEU A 48 -0.33 -8.14 -0.80
C LEU A 48 -0.24 -8.80 0.57
N ASP A 49 -1.03 -9.85 0.80
CA ASP A 49 -0.81 -10.75 1.94
C ASP A 49 0.38 -11.66 1.60
N LEU A 50 1.37 -11.70 2.49
CA LEU A 50 2.55 -12.51 2.29
C LEU A 50 2.29 -13.93 2.82
N ASP A 51 2.29 -14.89 1.90
CA ASP A 51 2.43 -16.30 2.23
C ASP A 51 3.92 -16.56 2.52
N ALA A 52 4.26 -16.51 3.81
CA ALA A 52 5.62 -16.58 4.31
C ALA A 52 5.76 -17.67 5.38
N PRO A 53 6.95 -18.28 5.53
CA PRO A 53 7.21 -19.23 6.60
C PRO A 53 6.92 -18.63 7.98
N GLU A 54 6.50 -19.45 8.93
CA GLU A 54 6.11 -19.01 10.27
C GLU A 54 7.22 -18.21 10.97
N LEU A 55 8.48 -18.63 10.81
CA LEU A 55 9.63 -17.91 11.36
C LEU A 55 9.68 -16.45 10.89
N VAL A 56 9.43 -16.20 9.61
CA VAL A 56 9.41 -14.84 9.05
C VAL A 56 8.25 -14.03 9.61
N VAL A 57 7.07 -14.67 9.76
CA VAL A 57 5.90 -14.02 10.36
C VAL A 57 6.17 -13.64 11.82
N GLN A 58 6.82 -14.51 12.58
CA GLN A 58 7.21 -14.25 13.97
C GLN A 58 8.26 -13.13 14.07
N GLU A 59 9.28 -13.12 13.21
CA GLU A 59 10.28 -12.05 13.15
C GLU A 59 9.64 -10.69 12.85
N LEU A 60 8.72 -10.63 11.88
CA LEU A 60 7.95 -9.41 11.60
C LEU A 60 7.14 -8.97 12.82
N ALA A 61 6.49 -9.90 13.51
CA ALA A 61 5.69 -9.58 14.69
C ALA A 61 6.54 -9.03 15.83
N LEU A 62 7.76 -9.53 16.05
CA LEU A 62 8.72 -9.00 17.04
C LEU A 62 9.12 -7.56 16.73
N GLU A 63 9.11 -7.16 15.47
CA GLU A 63 9.34 -5.79 15.02
C GLU A 63 8.07 -4.93 14.99
N GLY A 64 6.93 -5.44 15.45
CA GLY A 64 5.63 -4.75 15.40
C GLY A 64 5.07 -4.62 13.98
N LYS A 65 5.48 -5.51 13.07
CA LYS A 65 5.06 -5.52 11.66
C LYS A 65 4.11 -6.69 11.39
N LYS A 66 3.31 -6.55 10.34
CA LYS A 66 2.36 -7.53 9.83
C LYS A 66 2.87 -8.06 8.48
N PRO A 67 2.61 -9.33 8.12
CA PRO A 67 3.05 -9.94 6.87
C PRO A 67 2.19 -9.47 5.67
N ALA A 68 2.11 -8.16 5.48
CA ALA A 68 1.40 -7.51 4.41
C ALA A 68 2.26 -6.39 3.82
N MET A 69 2.19 -6.21 2.50
CA MET A 69 2.87 -5.15 1.78
C MET A 69 1.91 -4.49 0.79
N LEU A 70 2.24 -3.29 0.36
CA LEU A 70 1.46 -2.56 -0.64
C LEU A 70 2.24 -2.52 -1.95
N LEU A 71 1.60 -2.90 -3.04
CA LEU A 71 2.06 -2.57 -4.39
C LEU A 71 1.32 -1.32 -4.88
N MET A 72 2.09 -0.27 -5.12
CA MET A 72 1.60 1.01 -5.63
C MET A 72 1.70 1.03 -7.15
N LEU A 73 0.56 1.11 -7.83
CA LEU A 73 0.50 1.16 -9.29
C LEU A 73 0.36 2.61 -9.79
N ASN A 74 -0.36 3.44 -9.05
CA ASN A 74 -0.54 4.86 -9.37
C ASN A 74 -0.45 5.74 -8.11
N VAL A 75 0.69 6.43 -7.94
CA VAL A 75 0.88 7.42 -6.87
C VAL A 75 0.57 8.81 -7.41
N VAL A 76 -0.55 9.38 -6.95
CA VAL A 76 -1.05 10.67 -7.41
C VAL A 76 -0.48 11.85 -6.62
N PHE A 77 0.15 11.59 -5.47
CA PHE A 77 0.87 12.60 -4.71
C PHE A 77 1.94 11.97 -3.82
N ASN A 78 3.08 12.65 -3.68
CA ASN A 78 4.16 12.28 -2.77
C ASN A 78 4.61 13.52 -2.00
N SER A 79 4.45 13.52 -0.68
CA SER A 79 4.74 14.68 0.16
C SER A 79 6.23 15.06 0.20
N SER A 80 7.13 14.12 -0.11
CA SER A 80 8.57 14.38 -0.12
C SER A 80 9.04 15.16 -1.36
N THR A 81 8.30 15.07 -2.46
CA THR A 81 8.65 15.70 -3.74
C THR A 81 7.59 16.69 -4.23
N GLU A 82 6.48 16.79 -3.49
CA GLU A 82 5.26 17.53 -3.87
C GLU A 82 4.80 17.26 -5.31
N CYS A 83 4.93 16.02 -5.77
CA CYS A 83 4.68 15.65 -7.16
C CYS A 83 4.07 14.25 -7.26
N SER A 84 3.29 13.99 -8.31
CA SER A 84 2.80 12.66 -8.68
C SER A 84 3.92 11.83 -9.32
N SER A 85 3.89 10.51 -9.15
CA SER A 85 4.85 9.62 -9.79
C SER A 85 4.21 8.28 -10.12
N ALA A 86 4.15 7.94 -11.41
CA ALA A 86 3.69 6.64 -11.88
C ALA A 86 4.84 5.61 -11.81
N LEU A 87 5.43 5.42 -10.63
CA LEU A 87 6.47 4.40 -10.40
C LEU A 87 5.88 3.23 -9.65
N TRP A 88 5.90 2.07 -10.29
CA TRP A 88 5.54 0.80 -9.66
C TRP A 88 6.55 0.47 -8.58
N ARG A 89 6.07 0.43 -7.34
CA ARG A 89 6.93 0.15 -6.17
C ARG A 89 6.15 -0.64 -5.15
N ARG A 90 6.85 -1.51 -4.43
CA ARG A 90 6.36 -2.10 -3.19
C ARG A 90 6.74 -1.22 -2.01
N SER A 91 5.89 -1.22 -0.99
CA SER A 91 6.23 -0.69 0.33
C SER A 91 7.19 -1.63 1.07
N SER A 92 7.62 -1.23 2.27
CA SER A 92 8.07 -2.18 3.30
C SER A 92 6.86 -2.83 4.01
N PRO A 93 7.06 -3.84 4.89
CA PRO A 93 5.97 -4.47 5.61
C PRO A 93 5.11 -3.47 6.40
N LEU A 94 3.81 -3.77 6.44
CA LEU A 94 2.81 -3.05 7.20
C LEU A 94 3.18 -2.99 8.68
N VAL A 95 3.06 -1.82 9.29
CA VAL A 95 3.07 -1.64 10.74
C VAL A 95 1.64 -1.59 11.23
N ASP A 96 0.84 -0.67 10.68
CA ASP A 96 -0.57 -0.57 11.02
C ASP A 96 -1.46 -0.12 9.87
N PHE A 97 -2.74 -0.49 9.94
CA PHE A 97 -3.75 -0.06 8.98
C PHE A 97 -4.95 0.52 9.72
N SER A 98 -5.23 1.80 9.49
CA SER A 98 -6.26 2.56 10.20
C SER A 98 -7.18 3.32 9.26
N ASP A 99 -8.40 3.60 9.74
CA ASP A 99 -9.44 4.39 9.07
C ASP A 99 -9.82 3.92 7.65
N GLY A 100 -9.51 2.67 7.31
CA GLY A 100 -9.77 2.09 5.99
C GLY A 100 -8.91 2.67 4.85
N MET A 101 -7.95 3.56 5.15
CA MET A 101 -7.12 4.21 4.11
C MET A 101 -5.66 4.42 4.49
N PHE A 102 -5.28 4.44 5.77
CA PHE A 102 -3.90 4.70 6.17
C PHE A 102 -3.12 3.40 6.31
N PHE A 103 -2.35 3.06 5.28
CA PHE A 103 -1.38 1.98 5.33
C PHE A 103 -0.05 2.52 5.84
N GLU A 104 0.28 2.22 7.10
CA GLU A 104 1.45 2.74 7.77
C GLU A 104 2.60 1.73 7.68
N THR A 105 3.75 2.20 7.22
CA THR A 105 5.03 1.48 7.37
C THR A 105 5.88 2.16 8.43
N GLN A 106 7.08 1.64 8.70
CA GLN A 106 8.02 2.27 9.64
C GLN A 106 8.32 3.74 9.29
N ASN A 107 8.50 4.05 8.01
CA ASN A 107 9.02 5.37 7.59
C ASN A 107 8.01 6.24 6.82
N LYS A 108 6.88 5.67 6.39
CA LYS A 108 5.95 6.35 5.48
C LYS A 108 4.52 5.89 5.66
N VAL A 109 3.58 6.81 5.47
CA VAL A 109 2.15 6.54 5.36
C VAL A 109 1.76 6.47 3.89
N TYR A 110 0.99 5.47 3.50
CA TYR A 110 0.37 5.39 2.19
C TYR A 110 -1.13 5.53 2.35
N VAL A 111 -1.70 6.57 1.73
CA VAL A 111 -3.10 6.91 1.79
C VAL A 111 -3.80 6.28 0.60
N LEU A 112 -4.58 5.26 0.86
CA LEU A 112 -5.25 4.44 -0.14
C LEU A 112 -6.61 5.06 -0.46
N ILE A 113 -6.72 5.64 -1.65
CA ILE A 113 -7.99 6.18 -2.15
C ILE A 113 -8.58 5.24 -3.20
N ASN A 114 -9.90 5.25 -3.33
CA ASN A 114 -10.69 4.36 -4.18
C ASN A 114 -10.53 2.87 -3.83
N HIS A 115 -11.28 2.03 -4.53
CA HIS A 115 -11.16 0.58 -4.39
C HIS A 115 -9.79 0.09 -4.86
N GLY A 116 -9.19 -0.78 -4.06
CA GLY A 116 -7.97 -1.49 -4.41
C GLY A 116 -8.23 -2.95 -4.72
N ARG A 117 -7.14 -3.71 -4.75
CA ARG A 117 -7.18 -5.17 -4.90
C ARG A 117 -6.44 -5.84 -3.77
N ARG A 118 -6.82 -7.07 -3.43
CA ARG A 118 -6.13 -7.88 -2.43
C ARG A 118 -5.75 -9.22 -3.00
N LYS A 119 -4.51 -9.64 -2.74
CA LYS A 119 -3.95 -10.88 -3.25
C LYS A 119 -2.97 -11.48 -2.25
N THR A 120 -3.03 -12.80 -2.10
CA THR A 120 -1.99 -13.56 -1.40
C THR A 120 -0.88 -13.94 -2.37
N MET A 121 0.37 -13.69 -2.00
CA MET A 121 1.55 -14.05 -2.79
C MET A 121 2.64 -14.63 -1.91
N SER A 122 3.39 -15.60 -2.43
CA SER A 122 4.55 -16.11 -1.70
C SER A 122 5.59 -15.01 -1.52
N LEU A 123 6.26 -15.00 -0.37
CA LEU A 123 7.32 -14.03 -0.08
C LEU A 123 8.35 -13.94 -1.22
N SER A 124 8.74 -15.10 -1.76
CA SER A 124 9.71 -15.17 -2.85
C SER A 124 9.22 -14.55 -4.17
N ALA A 125 7.91 -14.53 -4.43
CA ALA A 125 7.34 -13.86 -5.58
C ALA A 125 7.33 -12.35 -5.39
N VAL A 126 6.99 -11.86 -4.19
CA VAL A 126 7.00 -10.42 -3.87
C VAL A 126 8.42 -9.84 -3.93
N VAL A 127 9.43 -10.60 -3.51
CA VAL A 127 10.85 -10.19 -3.61
C VAL A 127 11.35 -10.17 -5.06
N ARG A 128 10.84 -11.07 -5.93
CA ARG A 128 11.27 -11.15 -7.34
C ARG A 128 10.55 -10.19 -8.28
N ALA A 129 9.30 -9.86 -7.99
CA ALA A 129 8.44 -9.12 -8.91
C ALA A 129 8.77 -7.61 -9.00
N LEU A 130 9.64 -7.08 -8.13
CA LEU A 130 9.92 -5.65 -7.97
C LEU A 130 11.35 -5.38 -7.47
#